data_AF-A0A3E4UY29-F1
#
_entry.id   AF-A0A3E4UY29-F1
#
_cell.length_a   1.000
_cell.length_b   1.000
_cell.length_c   1.000
_cell.angle_alpha   90.00
_cell.angle_beta   90.00
_cell.angle_gamma   90.00
#
_symmetry.space_group_name_H-M   'P 1'
#
loop_
_entity.id
_entity.type
_entity.pdbx_description
1 polymer ?
#
loop_
_entity_poly.entity_id
_entity_poly.type
_entity_poly.pdbx_seq_one_letter_code
_entity_poly.pdbx_strand_id
1 'polypeptide(L)'
;MLLVIIITLVSLLVFYLDRKFLKPLTTLSEIMQYSAEEEFKLPQRDCLREDEIGTLYRGYEKMMKEIHMLIQEKYVSEIKYLNSKLQSLMSQINAHFIFNTLENISSLAYLEENVQIATMSKSLGDMLRYSIDYEKDEEKLKTEILHIEQYIKIQEIRFGNHIFLEKKIEKGLEETKVLKFMLQPIVENSIEHGLAGIDLPWIIRLSAYKDRGGVTVTVCV
;
A
#
# COMPACT_ATOMS: atom_id res chain seq x y z
N MET A 1 16.38 6.86 76.06
CA MET A 1 17.30 7.25 74.97
C MET A 1 17.73 6.06 74.11
N LEU A 2 18.25 4.97 74.70
CA LEU A 2 18.78 3.83 73.93
C LEU A 2 17.73 3.14 73.02
N LEU A 3 16.50 2.92 73.52
CA LEU A 3 15.40 2.39 72.70
C LEU A 3 15.03 3.30 71.52
N VAL A 4 15.03 4.62 71.72
CA VAL A 4 14.72 5.60 70.67
C VAL A 4 15.79 5.55 69.58
N ILE A 5 17.07 5.47 69.97
CA ILE A 5 18.19 5.35 69.03
C ILE A 5 18.08 4.07 68.20
N ILE A 6 17.77 2.94 68.83
CA ILE A 6 17.58 1.66 68.12
C ILE A 6 16.42 1.76 67.12
N ILE A 7 15.28 2.31 67.53
CA ILE A 7 14.11 2.47 66.64
C ILE A 7 14.47 3.37 65.45
N THR A 8 15.15 4.49 65.68
CA THR A 8 15.58 5.37 64.58
C THR A 8 16.55 4.69 63.63
N LEU A 9 17.47 3.87 64.14
CA LEU A 9 18.48 3.18 63.34
C LEU A 9 17.87 2.05 62.52
N VAL A 10 16.94 1.29 63.10
CA VAL A 10 16.14 0.28 62.38
C VAL A 10 15.29 0.94 61.30
N SER A 11 14.64 2.07 61.60
CA SER A 11 13.82 2.80 60.62
C SER A 11 14.66 3.30 59.43
N LEU A 12 15.85 3.86 59.69
CA LEU A 12 16.80 4.26 58.65
C LEU A 12 17.27 3.07 57.80
N LEU A 13 17.55 1.93 58.44
CA LEU A 13 17.95 0.71 57.73
C LEU A 13 16.83 0.19 56.81
N VAL A 14 15.59 0.15 57.31
CA VAL A 14 14.42 -0.26 56.50
C VAL A 14 14.24 0.69 55.31
N PHE A 15 14.33 2.00 55.55
CA PHE A 15 14.23 3.00 54.48
C PHE A 15 15.35 2.85 53.43
N TYR A 16 16.57 2.53 53.87
CA TYR A 16 17.70 2.27 52.98
C TYR A 16 17.49 1.01 52.13
N LEU A 17 17.05 -0.09 52.74
CA LEU A 17 16.79 -1.36 52.04
C LEU A 17 15.66 -1.22 51.02
N ASP A 18 14.59 -0.50 51.38
CA ASP A 18 13.48 -0.24 50.48
C ASP A 18 13.91 0.50 49.21
N ARG A 19 14.63 1.62 49.40
CA ARG A 19 15.15 2.45 48.31
C ARG A 19 16.17 1.72 47.43
N LYS A 20 17.00 0.86 48.02
CA LYS A 20 18.11 0.20 47.30
C LYS A 20 17.70 -1.09 46.60
N PHE A 21 16.75 -1.84 47.15
CA PHE A 21 16.40 -3.20 46.68
C PHE A 21 14.93 -3.36 46.30
N LEU A 22 13.99 -3.06 47.20
CA LEU A 22 12.57 -3.36 46.99
C LEU A 22 11.94 -2.50 45.89
N LYS A 23 12.24 -1.19 45.88
CA LYS A 23 11.69 -0.26 44.90
C LYS A 23 12.14 -0.56 43.45
N PRO A 24 13.44 -0.81 43.16
CA PRO A 24 13.85 -1.23 41.81
C PRO A 24 13.21 -2.55 41.36
N LEU A 25 13.08 -3.55 42.25
CA LEU A 25 12.47 -4.83 41.89
C LEU A 25 10.98 -4.71 41.56
N THR A 26 10.23 -3.99 42.39
CA THR A 26 8.80 -3.74 42.16
C THR A 26 8.59 -2.94 40.87
N THR A 27 9.42 -1.93 40.62
CA THR A 27 9.40 -1.17 39.36
C THR A 27 9.66 -2.06 38.15
N LEU A 28 10.69 -2.93 38.19
CA LEU A 28 10.98 -3.85 37.09
C LEU A 28 9.83 -4.85 36.87
N SER A 29 9.22 -5.35 37.95
CA SER A 29 8.06 -6.25 37.88
C SER A 29 6.84 -5.58 37.25
N GLU A 30 6.56 -4.32 37.60
CA GLU A 30 5.49 -3.54 36.98
C GLU A 30 5.76 -3.36 35.48
N ILE A 31 6.98 -3.00 35.10
CA ILE A 31 7.37 -2.88 33.68
C ILE A 31 7.16 -4.21 32.96
N MET A 32 7.59 -5.34 33.54
CA MET A 32 7.38 -6.66 32.96
C MET A 32 5.89 -7.00 32.77
N GLN A 33 5.02 -6.57 33.69
CA GLN A 33 3.58 -6.85 33.61
C GLN A 33 2.84 -5.99 32.59
N TYR A 34 3.27 -4.74 32.38
CA TYR A 34 2.55 -3.77 31.53
C TYR A 34 3.26 -3.43 30.21
N SER A 35 4.40 -4.05 29.91
CA SER A 35 5.24 -3.79 28.72
C SER A 35 4.77 -4.42 27.41
N ALA A 36 3.60 -5.06 27.37
CA ALA A 36 3.18 -5.86 26.22
C ALA A 36 2.89 -5.04 24.94
N GLU A 37 2.66 -3.72 25.04
CA GLU A 37 2.16 -2.92 23.90
C GLU A 37 2.82 -1.54 23.71
N GLU A 38 3.59 -1.01 24.66
CA GLU A 38 4.18 0.34 24.56
C GLU A 38 5.70 0.34 24.64
N GLU A 39 6.31 1.35 24.01
CA GLU A 39 7.74 1.66 23.96
C GLU A 39 8.27 2.13 25.35
N PHE A 40 8.05 1.31 26.39
CA PHE A 40 8.37 1.66 27.77
C PHE A 40 9.89 1.56 27.98
N LYS A 41 10.55 2.72 28.03
CA LYS A 41 11.99 2.80 28.22
C LYS A 41 12.34 2.47 29.68
N LEU A 42 13.20 1.47 29.85
CA LEU A 42 13.75 1.15 31.17
C LEU A 42 14.45 2.37 31.76
N PRO A 43 14.29 2.65 33.07
CA PRO A 43 15.04 3.69 33.76
C PRO A 43 16.55 3.47 33.59
N GLN A 44 17.23 4.34 32.84
CA GLN A 44 18.66 4.21 32.54
C GLN A 44 19.54 4.12 33.81
N ARG A 45 19.10 4.79 34.89
CA ARG A 45 19.78 4.76 36.18
C ARG A 45 19.92 3.35 36.74
N ASP A 46 18.92 2.50 36.57
CA ASP A 46 18.91 1.14 37.12
C ASP A 46 19.66 0.15 36.20
N CYS A 47 19.71 0.40 34.88
CA CYS A 47 20.55 -0.36 33.94
C CYS A 47 22.06 -0.16 34.17
N LEU A 48 22.45 1.01 34.67
CA LEU A 48 23.86 1.39 34.97
C LEU A 48 24.37 0.84 36.31
N ARG A 49 23.54 0.12 37.07
CA ARG A 49 23.97 -0.49 38.33
C ARG A 49 24.92 -1.65 38.06
N GLU A 50 25.95 -1.76 38.88
CA GLU A 50 26.94 -2.85 38.80
C GLU A 50 26.57 -4.05 39.69
N ASP A 51 25.38 -4.04 40.31
CA ASP A 51 24.87 -5.12 41.15
C ASP A 51 24.00 -6.12 40.37
N GLU A 52 23.53 -7.16 41.07
CA GLU A 52 22.66 -8.19 40.53
C GLU A 52 21.33 -7.60 40.01
N ILE A 53 20.84 -6.53 40.64
CA ILE A 53 19.65 -5.79 40.16
C ILE A 53 19.92 -5.18 38.78
N GLY A 54 21.05 -4.51 38.60
CA GLY A 54 21.45 -4.00 37.28
C GLY A 54 21.57 -5.11 36.23
N THR A 55 22.01 -6.30 36.63
CA THR A 55 22.06 -7.48 35.74
C THR A 55 20.66 -7.91 35.30
N LEU A 56 19.66 -7.90 36.19
CA LEU A 56 18.26 -8.19 35.84
C LEU A 56 17.70 -7.16 34.84
N TYR A 57 17.96 -5.87 35.08
CA TYR A 57 17.54 -4.80 34.16
C TYR A 57 18.13 -4.97 32.76
N ARG A 58 19.45 -5.23 32.66
CA ARG A 58 20.12 -5.48 31.36
C ARG A 58 19.62 -6.75 30.68
N GLY A 59 19.35 -7.81 31.45
CA GLY A 59 18.79 -9.06 30.93
C GLY A 59 17.42 -8.86 30.32
N TYR A 60 16.54 -8.13 31.01
CA TYR A 60 15.21 -7.78 30.51
C TYR A 60 15.30 -6.84 29.29
N GLU A 61 16.19 -5.84 29.30
CA GLU A 61 16.43 -4.98 28.14
C GLU A 61 16.82 -5.78 26.90
N LYS A 62 17.74 -6.73 27.05
CA LYS A 62 18.17 -7.61 25.97
C LYS A 62 17.01 -8.46 25.44
N MET A 63 16.24 -9.08 26.33
CA MET A 63 15.08 -9.89 25.97
C MET A 63 14.04 -9.06 25.20
N MET A 64 13.74 -7.83 25.65
CA MET A 64 12.80 -6.95 24.96
C MET A 64 13.30 -6.55 23.58
N LYS A 65 14.61 -6.27 23.40
CA LYS A 65 15.19 -6.01 22.07
C LYS A 65 15.05 -7.21 21.14
N GLU A 66 15.31 -8.41 21.65
CA GLU A 66 15.15 -9.65 20.88
C GLU A 66 13.68 -9.88 20.47
N ILE A 67 12.73 -9.69 21.39
CA ILE A 67 11.29 -9.79 21.09
C ILE A 67 10.89 -8.79 19.99
N HIS A 68 11.32 -7.52 20.09
CA HIS A 68 11.01 -6.51 19.08
C HIS A 68 11.59 -6.89 17.71
N MET A 69 12.84 -7.37 17.65
CA MET A 69 13.42 -7.85 16.39
C MET A 69 12.64 -9.03 15.81
N LEU A 70 12.26 -10.01 16.63
CA LEU A 70 11.47 -11.17 16.20
C LEU A 70 10.08 -10.76 15.69
N ILE A 71 9.43 -9.79 16.35
CA ILE A 71 8.14 -9.25 15.91
C ILE A 71 8.29 -8.58 14.54
N GLN A 72 9.29 -7.71 14.36
CA GLN A 72 9.55 -7.03 13.08
C GLN A 72 9.88 -8.02 11.97
N GLU A 73 10.75 -9.00 12.24
CA GLU A 73 11.10 -10.05 11.28
C GLU A 73 9.86 -10.87 10.88
N LYS A 74 9.02 -11.25 11.85
CA LYS A 74 7.77 -11.95 11.60
C LYS A 74 6.82 -11.12 10.73
N TYR A 75 6.64 -9.83 11.03
CA TYR A 75 5.79 -8.95 10.22
C TYR A 75 6.29 -8.86 8.77
N VAL A 76 7.58 -8.62 8.56
CA VAL A 76 8.16 -8.55 7.21
C VAL A 76 8.03 -9.88 6.47
N SER A 77 8.24 -11.00 7.16
CA SER A 77 8.10 -12.35 6.59
C SER A 77 6.65 -12.65 6.19
N GLU A 78 5.67 -12.29 7.02
CA GLU A 78 4.25 -12.47 6.75
C GLU A 78 3.81 -11.66 5.53
N ILE A 79 4.24 -10.39 5.42
CA ILE A 79 3.97 -9.54 4.26
C ILE A 79 4.56 -10.16 2.99
N LYS A 80 5.81 -10.63 3.04
CA LYS A 80 6.45 -11.30 1.91
C LYS A 80 5.70 -12.58 1.51
N TYR A 81 5.33 -13.41 2.49
CA TYR A 81 4.56 -14.63 2.27
C TYR A 81 3.22 -14.32 1.59
N LEU A 82 2.48 -13.33 2.09
CA LEU A 82 1.21 -12.92 1.52
C LEU A 82 1.36 -12.41 0.09
N ASN A 83 2.37 -11.57 -0.18
CA ASN A 83 2.67 -11.08 -1.52
C ASN A 83 3.02 -12.21 -2.49
N SER A 84 3.87 -13.17 -2.08
CA SER A 84 4.20 -14.33 -2.91
C SER A 84 2.98 -15.22 -3.17
N LYS A 85 2.10 -15.39 -2.17
CA LYS A 85 0.85 -16.14 -2.33
C LYS A 85 -0.11 -15.45 -3.28
N LEU A 86 -0.26 -14.13 -3.18
CA LEU A 86 -1.04 -13.33 -4.13
C LEU A 86 -0.48 -13.49 -5.55
N GLN A 87 0.82 -13.32 -5.74
CA GLN A 87 1.46 -13.49 -7.05
C GLN A 87 1.26 -14.91 -7.61
N SER A 88 1.37 -15.94 -6.77
CA SER A 88 1.10 -17.33 -7.18
C SER A 88 -0.35 -17.54 -7.58
N LEU A 89 -1.32 -17.05 -6.81
CA LEU A 89 -2.75 -17.12 -7.16
C LEU A 89 -3.04 -16.40 -8.48
N MET A 90 -2.45 -15.22 -8.68
CA MET A 90 -2.60 -14.46 -9.92
C MET A 90 -1.95 -15.15 -11.12
N SER A 91 -0.83 -15.87 -10.93
CA SER A 91 -0.20 -16.65 -11.98
C SER A 91 -1.04 -17.85 -12.46
N GLN A 92 -1.97 -18.34 -11.62
CA GLN A 92 -2.92 -19.39 -12.03
C GLN A 92 -3.93 -18.87 -13.06
N ILE A 93 -4.20 -17.57 -13.09
CA ILE A 93 -4.85 -16.93 -14.24
C ILE A 93 -3.82 -16.92 -15.37
N ASN A 94 -3.95 -17.85 -16.32
CA ASN A 94 -3.05 -17.90 -17.47
C ASN A 94 -3.33 -16.71 -18.40
N ALA A 95 -2.73 -15.56 -18.07
CA ALA A 95 -2.84 -14.31 -18.81
C ALA A 95 -2.58 -14.53 -20.30
N HIS A 96 -1.55 -15.31 -20.61
CA HIS A 96 -1.18 -15.68 -21.97
C HIS A 96 -2.30 -16.45 -22.68
N PHE A 97 -2.95 -17.41 -22.01
CA PHE A 97 -4.12 -18.09 -22.58
C PHE A 97 -5.27 -17.12 -22.85
N ILE A 98 -5.54 -16.16 -21.96
CA ILE A 98 -6.60 -15.15 -22.18
C ILE A 98 -6.25 -14.25 -23.38
N PHE A 99 -5.02 -13.74 -23.47
CA PHE A 99 -4.57 -12.95 -24.61
C PHE A 99 -4.67 -13.71 -25.92
N ASN A 100 -4.18 -14.95 -25.94
CA ASN A 100 -4.23 -15.77 -27.14
C ASN A 100 -5.66 -16.10 -27.54
N THR A 101 -6.54 -16.35 -26.58
CA THR A 101 -7.97 -16.54 -26.86
C THR A 101 -8.60 -15.29 -27.46
N LEU A 102 -8.31 -14.10 -26.92
CA LEU A 102 -8.85 -12.84 -27.45
C LEU A 102 -8.28 -12.47 -28.83
N GLU A 103 -6.99 -12.72 -29.08
CA GLU A 103 -6.38 -12.56 -30.41
C GLU A 103 -6.98 -13.53 -31.43
N ASN A 104 -7.25 -14.78 -31.02
CA ASN A 104 -7.96 -15.74 -31.87
C ASN A 104 -9.38 -15.27 -32.21
N ILE A 105 -10.14 -14.78 -31.22
CA ILE A 105 -11.47 -14.21 -31.45
C ILE A 105 -11.38 -13.01 -32.40
N SER A 106 -10.39 -12.13 -32.20
CA SER A 106 -10.15 -10.98 -33.07
C SER A 106 -9.89 -11.41 -34.52
N SER A 107 -9.03 -12.41 -34.70
CA SER A 107 -8.68 -12.95 -36.02
C SER A 107 -9.86 -13.62 -36.71
N LEU A 108 -10.64 -14.42 -35.99
CA LEU A 108 -11.86 -15.05 -36.51
C LEU A 108 -12.91 -14.00 -36.89
N ALA A 109 -13.11 -12.98 -36.06
CA ALA A 109 -14.04 -11.89 -36.36
C ALA A 109 -13.61 -11.09 -37.59
N TYR A 110 -12.31 -10.90 -37.80
CA TYR A 110 -11.78 -10.25 -39.00
C TYR A 110 -12.07 -11.07 -40.27
N LEU A 111 -11.96 -12.40 -40.21
CA LEU A 111 -12.30 -13.31 -41.32
C LEU A 111 -13.80 -13.27 -41.65
N GLU A 112 -14.66 -13.10 -40.65
CA GLU A 112 -16.11 -12.95 -40.80
C GLU A 112 -16.53 -11.49 -41.11
N GLU A 113 -15.57 -10.62 -41.47
CA GLU A 113 -15.78 -9.20 -41.77
C GLU A 113 -16.46 -8.40 -40.64
N ASN A 114 -16.45 -8.93 -39.40
CA ASN A 114 -17.02 -8.28 -38.22
C ASN A 114 -15.97 -7.42 -37.50
N VAL A 115 -15.76 -6.21 -38.02
CA VAL A 115 -14.76 -5.26 -37.52
C VAL A 115 -15.01 -4.85 -36.06
N GLN A 116 -16.27 -4.82 -35.61
CA GLN A 116 -16.60 -4.45 -34.23
C GLN A 116 -16.11 -5.49 -33.23
N ILE A 117 -16.40 -6.78 -33.47
CA ILE A 117 -15.92 -7.87 -32.59
C ILE A 117 -14.39 -7.95 -32.62
N ALA A 118 -13.78 -7.78 -33.80
CA ALA A 118 -12.33 -7.75 -33.93
C ALA A 118 -11.69 -6.63 -33.07
N THR A 119 -12.24 -5.42 -33.19
CA THR A 119 -11.77 -4.24 -32.45
C THR A 119 -11.97 -4.42 -30.93
N MET A 120 -13.16 -4.83 -30.49
CA MET A 120 -13.44 -5.03 -29.06
C MET A 120 -12.53 -6.10 -28.44
N SER A 121 -12.35 -7.23 -29.13
CA SER A 121 -11.53 -8.33 -28.62
C SER A 121 -10.07 -7.94 -28.49
N LYS A 122 -9.55 -7.19 -29.49
CA LYS A 122 -8.20 -6.63 -29.46
C LYS A 122 -8.02 -5.61 -28.35
N SER A 123 -8.91 -4.62 -28.25
CA SER A 123 -8.87 -3.59 -27.20
C SER A 123 -8.94 -4.21 -25.80
N LEU A 124 -9.77 -5.25 -25.60
CA LEU A 124 -9.84 -5.98 -24.34
C LEU A 124 -8.53 -6.73 -24.03
N GLY A 125 -7.92 -7.35 -25.04
CA GLY A 125 -6.62 -8.00 -24.90
C GLY A 125 -5.51 -7.02 -24.49
N ASP A 126 -5.48 -5.84 -25.10
CA ASP A 126 -4.55 -4.76 -24.76
C ASP A 126 -4.77 -4.25 -23.33
N MET A 127 -6.03 -4.02 -22.93
CA MET A 127 -6.39 -3.59 -21.58
C MET A 127 -5.99 -4.61 -20.50
N LEU A 128 -6.24 -5.89 -20.75
CA LEU A 128 -5.86 -6.96 -19.83
C LEU A 128 -4.34 -7.08 -19.72
N ARG A 129 -3.61 -6.86 -20.82
CA ARG A 129 -2.14 -6.90 -20.83
C ARG A 129 -1.56 -5.78 -20.00
N TYR A 130 -2.13 -4.59 -20.14
CA TYR A 130 -1.81 -3.48 -19.26
C TYR A 130 -2.08 -3.84 -17.81
N SER A 131 -3.19 -4.52 -17.52
CA SER A 131 -3.59 -4.80 -16.15
C SER A 131 -2.72 -5.82 -15.42
N ILE A 132 -2.15 -6.78 -16.14
CA ILE A 132 -1.39 -7.89 -15.54
C ILE A 132 0.09 -7.55 -15.25
N ASP A 133 0.60 -6.43 -15.76
CA ASP A 133 1.96 -5.96 -15.45
C ASP A 133 2.05 -5.32 -14.03
N TYR A 134 1.97 -6.14 -12.97
CA TYR A 134 1.94 -5.67 -11.57
C TYR A 134 3.31 -5.27 -11.00
N GLU A 135 4.40 -5.43 -11.75
CA GLU A 135 5.76 -5.17 -11.24
C GLU A 135 6.09 -3.67 -11.16
N LYS A 136 5.28 -2.81 -11.80
CA LYS A 136 5.48 -1.36 -11.80
C LYS A 136 4.31 -0.62 -11.18
N ASP A 137 4.58 0.07 -10.07
CA ASP A 137 3.63 1.00 -9.43
C ASP A 137 3.48 2.31 -10.24
N GLU A 138 4.50 2.64 -11.03
CA GLU A 138 4.54 3.82 -11.88
C GLU A 138 4.67 3.43 -13.36
N GLU A 139 3.96 4.16 -14.22
CA GLU A 139 4.04 3.99 -15.66
C GLU A 139 4.00 5.36 -16.36
N LYS A 140 4.40 5.43 -17.63
CA LYS A 140 4.39 6.69 -18.38
C LYS A 140 2.96 7.15 -18.64
N LEU A 141 2.71 8.46 -18.56
CA LEU A 141 1.41 9.06 -18.83
C LEU A 141 0.85 8.64 -20.20
N LYS A 142 1.70 8.52 -21.23
CA LYS A 142 1.27 8.02 -22.55
C LYS A 142 0.67 6.62 -22.50
N THR A 143 1.17 5.74 -21.64
CA THR A 143 0.70 4.36 -21.53
C THR A 143 -0.65 4.34 -20.82
N GLU A 144 -0.83 5.14 -19.77
CA GLU A 144 -2.14 5.37 -19.13
C GLU A 144 -3.16 5.90 -20.15
N ILE A 145 -2.77 6.90 -20.97
CA ILE A 145 -3.65 7.46 -22.02
C ILE A 145 -4.03 6.39 -23.04
N LEU A 146 -3.06 5.59 -23.51
CA LEU A 146 -3.33 4.48 -24.44
C LEU A 146 -4.28 3.45 -23.83
N HIS A 147 -4.16 3.15 -22.54
CA HIS A 147 -5.08 2.27 -21.84
C HIS A 147 -6.51 2.84 -21.79
N ILE A 148 -6.65 4.14 -21.50
CA ILE A 148 -7.94 4.85 -21.58
C ILE A 148 -8.52 4.81 -22.99
N GLU A 149 -7.70 4.98 -24.03
CA GLU A 149 -8.18 4.88 -25.42
C GLU A 149 -8.75 3.51 -25.74
N GLN A 150 -8.14 2.42 -25.26
CA GLN A 150 -8.68 1.08 -25.47
C GLN A 150 -10.01 0.89 -24.73
N TYR A 151 -10.12 1.41 -23.51
CA TYR A 151 -11.38 1.41 -22.77
C TYR A 151 -12.47 2.19 -23.51
N ILE A 152 -12.18 3.42 -23.95
CA ILE A 152 -13.13 4.24 -24.68
C ILE A 152 -13.56 3.57 -25.98
N LYS A 153 -12.66 2.95 -26.77
CA LYS A 153 -13.05 2.21 -27.99
C LYS A 153 -14.09 1.12 -27.72
N ILE A 154 -13.97 0.39 -26.61
CA ILE A 154 -14.96 -0.63 -26.23
C ILE A 154 -16.29 0.04 -25.90
N GLN A 155 -16.28 1.13 -25.14
CA GLN A 155 -17.50 1.86 -24.78
C GLN A 155 -18.14 2.54 -26.00
N GLU A 156 -17.35 3.08 -26.93
CA GLU A 156 -17.80 3.63 -28.20
C GLU A 156 -18.64 2.61 -28.95
N ILE A 157 -18.12 1.40 -29.17
CA ILE A 157 -18.84 0.33 -29.87
C ILE A 157 -20.12 -0.05 -29.09
N ARG A 158 -20.04 -0.18 -27.76
CA ARG A 158 -21.18 -0.52 -26.90
C ARG A 158 -22.32 0.50 -26.98
N PHE A 159 -22.00 1.79 -27.09
CA PHE A 159 -22.96 2.88 -27.16
C PHE A 159 -23.19 3.40 -28.60
N GLY A 160 -22.93 2.57 -29.62
CA GLY A 160 -23.28 2.89 -31.01
C GLY A 160 -22.43 4.00 -31.66
N ASN A 161 -21.17 4.13 -31.24
CA ASN A 161 -20.19 5.14 -31.64
C ASN A 161 -20.59 6.58 -31.28
N HIS A 162 -21.25 6.75 -30.13
CA HIS A 162 -21.67 8.06 -29.61
C HIS A 162 -20.85 8.57 -28.43
N ILE A 163 -19.75 7.91 -28.09
CA ILE A 163 -18.78 8.38 -27.11
C ILE A 163 -17.57 8.90 -27.88
N PHE A 164 -16.94 9.95 -27.39
CA PHE A 164 -15.75 10.53 -28.03
C PHE A 164 -14.71 10.90 -26.98
N LEU A 165 -13.44 10.65 -27.27
CA LEU A 165 -12.32 11.06 -26.44
C LEU A 165 -11.54 12.21 -27.11
N GLU A 166 -11.56 13.39 -26.49
CA GLU A 166 -10.71 14.51 -26.86
C GLU A 166 -9.49 14.57 -25.95
N LYS A 167 -8.29 14.67 -26.52
CA LYS A 167 -7.03 14.74 -25.76
C LYS A 167 -6.31 16.05 -26.02
N LYS A 168 -5.91 16.73 -24.95
CA LYS A 168 -5.07 17.93 -24.99
C LYS A 168 -3.91 17.80 -24.01
N ILE A 169 -2.83 17.21 -24.47
CA ILE A 169 -1.64 16.93 -23.67
C ILE A 169 -0.54 17.92 -24.02
N GLU A 170 -0.02 18.64 -23.04
CA GLU A 170 1.12 19.53 -23.24
C GLU A 170 2.36 18.72 -23.67
N LYS A 171 3.09 19.25 -24.65
CA LYS A 171 4.21 18.55 -25.28
C LYS A 171 5.29 18.19 -24.25
N GLY A 172 5.69 16.92 -24.26
CA GLY A 172 6.73 16.39 -23.36
C GLY A 172 6.19 15.81 -22.05
N LEU A 173 4.91 15.99 -21.71
CA LEU A 173 4.32 15.39 -20.51
C LEU A 173 4.00 13.90 -20.67
N GLU A 174 3.94 13.40 -21.90
CA GLU A 174 3.69 11.98 -22.23
C GLU A 174 4.67 11.00 -21.57
N GLU A 175 5.91 11.43 -21.34
CA GLU A 175 6.97 10.62 -20.72
C GLU A 175 7.01 10.76 -19.19
N THR A 176 6.15 11.60 -18.60
CA THR A 176 6.05 11.77 -17.14
C THR A 176 5.59 10.47 -16.52
N LYS A 177 6.26 10.04 -15.44
CA LYS A 177 5.79 8.91 -14.65
C LYS A 177 4.60 9.32 -13.80
N VAL A 178 3.56 8.51 -13.84
CA VAL A 178 2.33 8.64 -13.06
C VAL A 178 2.01 7.30 -12.41
N LEU A 179 1.17 7.32 -11.38
CA LEU A 179 0.66 6.08 -10.80
C LEU A 179 -0.15 5.32 -11.84
N LYS A 180 0.13 4.02 -11.93
CA LYS A 180 -0.64 3.12 -12.79
C LYS A 180 -2.11 3.11 -12.36
N PHE A 181 -3.01 3.07 -13.33
CA PHE A 181 -4.46 3.10 -13.15
C PHE A 181 -5.03 4.37 -12.48
N MET A 182 -4.31 5.49 -12.51
CA MET A 182 -4.84 6.74 -11.94
C MET A 182 -6.03 7.27 -12.75
N LEU A 183 -6.01 7.15 -14.09
CA LEU A 183 -7.04 7.74 -14.93
C LEU A 183 -8.29 6.87 -15.09
N GLN A 184 -8.13 5.54 -15.02
CA GLN A 184 -9.22 4.61 -15.31
C GLN A 184 -10.43 4.81 -14.38
N PRO A 185 -10.29 4.87 -13.05
CA PRO A 185 -11.44 5.08 -12.17
C PRO A 185 -12.17 6.38 -12.45
N ILE A 186 -11.44 7.43 -12.85
CA ILE A 186 -12.04 8.75 -13.13
C ILE A 186 -12.87 8.69 -14.42
N VAL A 187 -12.32 8.10 -15.48
CA VAL A 187 -12.99 7.97 -16.77
C VAL A 187 -14.18 7.02 -16.67
N GLU A 188 -14.01 5.87 -16.00
CA GLU A 188 -15.06 4.87 -15.76
C GLU A 188 -16.22 5.48 -14.98
N ASN A 189 -15.95 6.13 -13.84
CA ASN A 189 -16.99 6.84 -13.08
C ASN A 189 -17.68 7.93 -13.89
N SER A 190 -16.97 8.62 -14.78
CA SER A 190 -17.55 9.66 -15.63
C SER A 190 -18.58 9.09 -16.62
N ILE A 191 -18.32 7.90 -17.19
CA ILE A 191 -19.26 7.22 -18.09
C ILE A 191 -20.40 6.56 -17.31
N GLU A 192 -20.08 5.81 -16.26
CA GLU A 192 -21.07 4.99 -15.54
C GLU A 192 -22.00 5.82 -14.63
N HIS A 193 -21.52 6.94 -14.12
CA HIS A 193 -22.28 7.78 -13.18
C HIS A 193 -22.44 9.22 -13.65
N GLY A 194 -21.39 9.83 -14.21
CA GLY A 194 -21.43 11.24 -14.61
C GLY A 194 -22.34 11.52 -15.80
N LEU A 195 -22.32 10.64 -16.80
CA LEU A 195 -23.06 10.77 -18.04
C LEU A 195 -24.33 9.91 -18.09
N ALA A 196 -24.52 9.03 -17.10
CA ALA A 196 -25.69 8.18 -17.02
C ALA A 196 -26.99 8.99 -16.96
N GLY A 197 -27.86 8.78 -17.96
CA GLY A 197 -29.13 9.51 -18.09
C GLY A 197 -29.05 10.84 -18.85
N ILE A 198 -27.87 11.20 -19.37
CA ILE A 198 -27.71 12.31 -20.32
C ILE A 198 -27.85 11.77 -21.75
N ASP A 199 -28.57 12.48 -22.61
CA ASP A 199 -28.71 12.11 -24.01
C ASP A 199 -27.35 12.12 -24.74
N LEU A 200 -27.18 11.15 -25.64
CA LEU A 200 -26.00 11.03 -26.49
C LEU A 200 -25.95 12.17 -27.53
N PRO A 201 -24.75 12.57 -28.02
CA PRO A 201 -23.44 11.97 -27.78
C PRO A 201 -22.71 12.51 -26.54
N TRP A 202 -21.77 11.71 -26.01
CA TRP A 202 -20.93 12.06 -24.87
C TRP A 202 -19.50 12.37 -25.31
N ILE A 203 -18.89 13.37 -24.68
CA ILE A 203 -17.51 13.79 -24.99
C ILE A 203 -16.71 13.81 -23.69
N ILE A 204 -15.67 12.98 -23.63
CA ILE A 204 -14.74 12.94 -22.50
C ILE A 204 -13.49 13.69 -22.93
N ARG A 205 -13.13 14.74 -22.18
CA ARG A 205 -11.95 15.56 -22.44
C ARG A 205 -10.85 15.24 -21.43
N LEU A 206 -9.73 14.74 -21.92
CA LEU A 206 -8.52 14.53 -21.14
C LEU A 206 -7.52 15.64 -21.44
N SER A 207 -7.15 16.41 -20.42
CA SER A 207 -6.14 17.47 -20.52
C SER A 207 -5.00 17.23 -19.55
N ALA A 208 -3.76 17.48 -19.98
CA ALA A 208 -2.60 17.44 -19.09
C ALA A 208 -1.71 18.65 -19.35
N TYR A 209 -1.35 19.37 -18.30
CA TYR A 209 -0.53 20.58 -18.37
C TYR A 209 0.33 20.73 -17.11
N LYS A 210 1.41 21.50 -17.23
CA LYS A 210 2.29 21.80 -16.11
C LYS A 210 1.77 23.01 -15.33
N ASP A 211 1.66 22.87 -14.02
CA ASP A 211 1.32 23.97 -13.10
C ASP A 211 2.44 24.17 -12.06
N ARG A 212 2.37 25.25 -11.27
CA ARG A 212 3.39 25.70 -10.31
C ARG A 212 3.83 24.62 -9.30
N GLY A 213 3.01 23.58 -9.08
CA GLY A 213 3.30 22.46 -8.18
C GLY A 213 3.61 21.11 -8.83
N GLY A 214 3.52 20.96 -10.16
CA GLY A 214 3.71 19.66 -10.80
C GLY A 214 2.99 19.50 -12.14
N VAL A 215 2.63 18.26 -12.48
CA VAL A 215 1.79 17.93 -13.64
C VAL A 215 0.37 17.73 -13.18
N THR A 216 -0.55 18.50 -13.76
CA THR A 216 -1.99 18.37 -13.51
C THR A 216 -2.62 17.64 -14.68
N VAL A 217 -3.36 16.56 -14.37
CA VAL A 217 -4.19 15.84 -15.34
C VAL A 217 -5.65 16.05 -14.97
N THR A 218 -6.48 16.40 -15.94
CA THR A 218 -7.90 16.72 -15.76
C THR A 218 -8.73 15.89 -16.73
N VAL A 219 -9.79 15.28 -16.20
CA VAL A 219 -10.84 14.60 -16.97
C VAL A 219 -12.12 15.42 -16.81
N CYS A 220 -12.71 15.85 -17.91
CA CYS A 220 -14.00 16.53 -17.93
C CYS A 220 -14.98 15.78 -18.84
N VAL A 221 -16.26 15.83 -18.50
CA VAL A 221 -17.37 15.34 -19.32
C VAL A 221 -18.38 16.44 -19.62
#